data_AF-A0ABD2B8R4-F1
#
_entry.id   AF-A0ABD2B8R4-F1
#
_cell.length_a   1.000
_cell.length_b   1.000
_cell.length_c   1.000
_cell.angle_alpha   90.00
_cell.angle_beta   90.00
_cell.angle_gamma   90.00
#
_symmetry.space_group_name_H-M   'P 1'
#
loop_
_entity.id
_entity.type
_entity.pdbx_description
1 polymer ?
#
loop_
_entity_poly.entity_id
_entity_poly.type
_entity_poly.pdbx_seq_one_letter_code
_entity_poly.pdbx_strand_id
1 'polypeptide(L)'
;MRIRLNTIHIILILLFFPKEYRCNKCYQCNSKKDKDCGLNKVDPKYLKICPMTHPYCHYFTDSREYSTIRECAKWRNAERECYRGRYSADSYQLTCECKGSGCNRSANLKPHLHYLYTLSQLLVLLYANYIILDA
;
A
#
# COMPACT_ATOMS: atom_id res chain seq x y z
N MET A 1 -24.36 -27.59 -16.90
CA MET A 1 -24.67 -26.55 -15.88
C MET A 1 -23.85 -26.64 -14.59
N ARG A 2 -23.72 -27.79 -13.90
CA ARG A 2 -23.01 -27.91 -12.60
C ARG A 2 -21.54 -27.41 -12.58
N ILE A 3 -20.78 -27.65 -13.65
CA ILE A 3 -19.35 -27.25 -13.72
C ILE A 3 -19.19 -25.72 -13.72
N ARG A 4 -20.12 -24.98 -14.35
CA ARG A 4 -20.13 -23.50 -14.38
C ARG A 4 -20.46 -22.89 -13.02
N LEU A 5 -21.33 -23.52 -12.25
CA LEU A 5 -21.71 -23.03 -10.91
C LEU A 5 -20.58 -23.18 -9.89
N ASN A 6 -19.82 -24.27 -9.97
CA ASN A 6 -18.66 -24.52 -9.10
C ASN A 6 -17.49 -23.57 -9.43
N THR A 7 -17.28 -23.24 -10.70
CA THR A 7 -16.26 -22.25 -11.08
C THR A 7 -16.61 -20.86 -10.57
N ILE A 8 -17.88 -20.46 -10.67
CA ILE A 8 -18.36 -19.18 -10.11
C ILE A 8 -18.19 -19.14 -8.58
N HIS A 9 -18.50 -20.24 -7.88
CA HIS A 9 -18.28 -20.32 -6.42
C HIS A 9 -16.80 -20.21 -6.04
N ILE A 10 -15.90 -20.87 -6.77
CA ILE A 10 -14.46 -20.78 -6.51
C ILE A 10 -13.96 -19.35 -6.75
N ILE A 11 -14.43 -18.70 -7.83
CA ILE A 11 -14.09 -17.29 -8.11
C ILE A 11 -14.62 -16.38 -7.00
N LEU A 12 -15.87 -16.55 -6.56
CA LEU A 12 -16.44 -15.78 -5.44
C LEU A 12 -15.64 -15.97 -4.14
N ILE A 13 -15.27 -17.19 -3.79
CA ILE A 13 -14.44 -17.48 -2.60
C ILE A 13 -13.09 -16.75 -2.70
N LEU A 14 -12.43 -16.79 -3.86
CA LEU A 14 -11.15 -16.10 -4.07
C LEU A 14 -11.28 -14.56 -4.04
N LEU A 15 -12.47 -14.01 -4.35
CA LEU A 15 -12.76 -12.58 -4.30
C LEU A 15 -13.13 -12.07 -2.89
N PHE A 16 -13.68 -12.93 -2.04
CA PHE A 16 -14.11 -12.58 -0.67
C PHE A 16 -13.01 -12.63 0.38
N PHE A 17 -11.87 -13.28 0.10
CA PHE A 17 -10.71 -13.26 0.98
C PHE A 17 -9.66 -12.25 0.48
N PRO A 18 -9.79 -10.95 0.79
CA PRO A 18 -8.68 -10.04 0.58
C PRO A 18 -7.52 -10.55 1.44
N LYS A 19 -6.45 -11.02 0.80
CA LYS A 19 -5.20 -11.33 1.51
C LYS A 19 -4.82 -10.07 2.27
N GLU A 20 -4.72 -10.15 3.59
CA GLU A 20 -4.08 -9.12 4.37
C GLU A 20 -2.62 -9.04 3.91
N TYR A 21 -2.31 -8.06 3.06
CA TYR A 21 -0.96 -7.84 2.56
C TYR A 21 -0.09 -7.26 3.69
N ARG A 22 0.40 -8.14 4.57
CA ARG A 22 1.56 -7.82 5.42
C ARG A 22 2.71 -7.39 4.50
N CYS A 23 3.40 -6.30 4.85
CA CYS A 23 4.55 -5.86 4.08
C CYS A 23 5.68 -6.86 4.25
N ASN A 24 6.01 -7.61 3.20
CA ASN A 24 7.21 -8.44 3.19
C ASN A 24 8.46 -7.67 2.77
N LYS A 25 8.30 -6.52 2.08
CA LYS A 25 9.40 -5.65 1.65
C LYS A 25 8.99 -4.17 1.77
N CYS A 26 9.92 -3.32 2.15
CA CYS A 26 9.76 -1.87 2.20
C CYS A 26 11.01 -1.20 1.65
N TYR A 27 10.89 0.05 1.19
CA TYR A 27 12.06 0.87 0.92
C TYR A 27 12.74 1.21 2.24
N GLN A 28 14.05 0.95 2.33
CA GLN A 28 14.87 1.15 3.52
C GLN A 28 16.08 2.02 3.17
N CYS A 29 16.00 3.33 3.43
CA CYS A 29 17.03 4.31 3.06
C CYS A 29 16.94 5.61 3.88
N ASN A 30 18.02 6.40 3.86
CA ASN A 30 18.10 7.71 4.51
C ASN A 30 18.73 8.74 3.56
N SER A 31 18.00 9.81 3.21
CA SER A 31 18.44 10.82 2.24
C SER A 31 19.75 11.54 2.60
N LYS A 32 20.12 11.57 3.89
CA LYS A 32 21.41 12.14 4.34
C LYS A 32 22.61 11.26 3.98
N LYS A 33 22.39 9.95 3.78
CA LYS A 33 23.43 8.95 3.47
C LYS A 33 23.31 8.43 2.03
N ASP A 34 22.09 8.36 1.52
CA ASP A 34 21.71 7.72 0.28
C ASP A 34 21.27 8.78 -0.75
N LYS A 35 22.11 9.03 -1.77
CA LYS A 35 21.83 10.04 -2.81
C LYS A 35 20.53 9.77 -3.57
N ASP A 36 20.16 8.50 -3.74
CA ASP A 36 18.97 8.10 -4.49
C ASP A 36 17.74 7.82 -3.59
N CYS A 37 17.74 8.38 -2.37
CA CYS A 37 16.63 8.31 -1.41
C CYS A 37 16.00 9.71 -1.25
N GLY A 38 15.23 10.14 -2.24
CA GLY A 38 14.57 11.45 -2.21
C GLY A 38 13.13 11.41 -1.67
N LEU A 39 12.53 12.58 -1.57
CA LEU A 39 11.12 12.75 -1.18
C LEU A 39 10.18 12.00 -2.14
N ASN A 40 10.34 12.26 -3.44
CA ASN A 40 9.44 11.79 -4.50
C ASN A 40 9.95 10.57 -5.26
N LYS A 41 11.25 10.32 -5.21
CA LYS A 41 11.91 9.25 -5.95
C LYS A 41 12.81 8.47 -5.01
N VAL A 42 12.70 7.15 -5.09
CA VAL A 42 13.59 6.22 -4.41
C VAL A 42 14.02 5.17 -5.41
N ASP A 43 15.30 4.78 -5.35
CA ASP A 43 15.81 3.71 -6.18
C ASP A 43 15.29 2.33 -5.72
N PRO A 44 14.88 1.44 -6.65
CA PRO A 44 14.48 0.06 -6.35
C PRO A 44 15.49 -0.74 -5.51
N LYS A 45 16.79 -0.42 -5.55
CA LYS A 45 17.83 -1.11 -4.74
C LYS A 45 17.58 -1.02 -3.24
N TYR A 46 16.81 -0.03 -2.79
CA TYR A 46 16.47 0.13 -1.39
C TYR A 46 15.26 -0.71 -0.95
N LEU A 47 14.58 -1.42 -1.87
CA LEU A 47 13.48 -2.32 -1.54
C LEU A 47 14.01 -3.61 -0.91
N LYS A 48 13.94 -3.67 0.42
CA LYS A 48 14.52 -4.76 1.22
C LYS A 48 13.44 -5.48 2.04
N ILE A 49 13.70 -6.75 2.35
CA ILE A 49 12.79 -7.58 3.15
C ILE A 49 12.68 -7.00 4.57
N CYS A 50 11.47 -7.00 5.12
CA CYS A 50 11.23 -6.57 6.49
C CYS A 50 11.32 -7.74 7.47
N PRO A 51 11.84 -7.51 8.69
CA PRO A 51 11.77 -8.50 9.74
C PRO A 51 10.31 -8.73 10.15
N MET A 52 9.97 -9.95 10.56
CA MET A 52 8.60 -10.30 10.99
C MET A 52 8.10 -9.43 12.15
N THR A 53 9.00 -8.86 12.94
CA THR A 53 8.70 -7.93 14.04
C THR A 53 8.27 -6.54 13.58
N HIS A 54 8.49 -6.18 12.30
CA HIS A 54 8.16 -4.88 11.71
C HIS A 54 7.44 -5.08 10.36
N PRO A 55 6.21 -5.63 10.35
CA PRO A 55 5.56 -6.08 9.12
C PRO A 55 4.86 -4.95 8.33
N TYR A 56 5.27 -3.70 8.52
CA TYR A 56 4.69 -2.51 7.90
C TYR A 56 5.78 -1.59 7.35
N CYS A 57 5.42 -0.70 6.43
CA CYS A 57 6.35 0.29 5.93
C CYS A 57 6.13 1.65 6.58
N HIS A 58 7.23 2.36 6.84
CA HIS A 58 7.26 3.70 7.39
C HIS A 58 7.97 4.65 6.42
N TYR A 59 7.44 5.86 6.32
CA TYR A 59 7.98 6.98 5.57
C TYR A 59 7.95 8.22 6.44
N PHE A 60 9.10 8.85 6.61
CA PHE A 60 9.27 10.05 7.42
C PHE A 60 9.98 11.12 6.62
N THR A 61 9.51 12.36 6.71
CA THR A 61 10.19 13.50 6.12
C THR A 61 10.22 14.66 7.08
N ASP A 62 11.38 15.30 7.18
CA ASP A 62 11.55 16.55 7.91
C ASP A 62 11.95 17.64 6.91
N SER A 63 11.08 18.64 6.74
CA SER A 63 11.33 19.76 5.82
C SER A 63 12.37 20.75 6.36
N ARG A 64 12.57 20.83 7.67
CA ARG A 64 13.61 21.69 8.27
C ARG A 64 15.00 21.14 7.99
N GLU A 65 15.15 19.82 8.10
CA GLU A 65 16.42 19.14 7.85
C GLU A 65 16.58 18.64 6.40
N TYR A 66 15.60 18.90 5.54
CA TYR A 66 15.49 18.36 4.18
C TYR A 66 15.81 16.86 4.13
N SER A 67 15.28 16.12 5.10
CA SER A 67 15.60 14.71 5.30
C SER A 67 14.40 13.81 4.99
N THR A 68 14.67 12.65 4.43
CA THR A 68 13.69 11.61 4.15
C THR A 68 14.23 10.28 4.64
N ILE A 69 13.44 9.58 5.45
CA ILE A 69 13.77 8.27 5.98
C ILE A 69 12.65 7.30 5.60
N ARG A 70 13.05 6.12 5.15
CA ARG A 70 12.14 5.04 4.79
C ARG A 70 12.63 3.78 5.46
N GLU A 71 11.73 3.04 6.09
CA GLU A 71 12.12 1.84 6.83
C GLU A 71 10.94 0.89 7.05
N CYS A 72 11.23 -0.29 7.60
CA CYS A 72 10.20 -1.18 8.14
C CYS A 72 9.82 -0.71 9.54
N ALA A 73 8.53 -0.77 9.88
CA ALA A 73 8.04 -0.36 11.18
C ALA A 73 7.04 -1.35 11.78
N LYS A 74 6.83 -1.18 13.09
CA LYS A 74 5.65 -1.71 13.77
C LYS A 74 4.50 -0.74 13.49
N TRP A 75 3.30 -1.27 13.30
CA TRP A 75 2.09 -0.44 13.18
C TRP A 75 1.83 0.25 14.51
N ARG A 76 2.00 1.57 14.54
CA ARG A 76 1.81 2.36 15.76
C ARG A 76 0.48 3.11 15.73
N ASN A 77 0.04 3.56 14.56
CA ASN A 77 -1.18 4.34 14.42
C ASN A 77 -2.13 3.75 13.39
N ALA A 78 -3.16 3.06 13.86
CA ALA A 78 -4.20 2.48 13.00
C ALA A 78 -5.20 3.49 12.43
N GLU A 79 -5.29 4.68 13.02
CA GLU A 79 -6.32 5.66 12.68
C GLU A 79 -5.94 6.57 11.51
N ARG A 80 -4.64 6.81 11.27
CA ARG A 80 -4.17 7.71 10.22
C ARG A 80 -2.93 7.16 9.53
N GLU A 81 -3.06 6.85 8.25
CA GLU A 81 -1.95 6.39 7.40
C GLU A 81 -0.85 7.45 7.25
N CYS A 82 -1.20 8.74 7.32
CA CYS A 82 -0.26 9.84 7.30
C CYS A 82 -0.69 10.93 8.26
N TYR A 83 0.24 11.48 9.03
CA TYR A 83 0.00 12.61 9.91
C TYR A 83 1.18 13.58 9.90
N ARG A 84 0.87 14.87 10.11
CA ARG A 84 1.88 15.91 10.25
C ARG A 84 2.22 16.12 11.72
N GLY A 85 3.51 16.09 12.04
CA GLY A 85 4.04 16.49 13.35
C GLY A 85 3.95 18.00 13.57
N ARG A 86 4.16 18.46 14.81
CA ARG A 86 4.13 19.89 15.15
C ARG A 86 5.48 20.55 14.87
N TYR A 87 5.50 21.54 13.98
CA TYR A 87 6.61 22.48 13.76
C TYR A 87 6.10 23.93 13.65
N SER A 88 7.01 24.90 13.68
CA SER A 88 6.76 26.32 13.39
C SER A 88 6.16 26.52 11.99
N ALA A 89 5.49 27.64 11.73
CA ALA A 89 4.69 27.91 10.52
C ALA A 89 5.31 27.48 9.17
N ASP A 90 6.63 27.58 9.01
CA ASP A 90 7.33 27.33 7.74
C ASP A 90 7.96 25.93 7.63
N SER A 91 7.82 25.08 8.64
CA SER A 91 8.33 23.70 8.62
C SER A 91 7.27 22.69 9.07
N TYR A 92 7.45 21.46 8.61
CA TYR A 92 6.62 20.33 8.92
C TYR A 92 7.43 19.04 8.97
N GLN A 93 6.98 18.13 9.82
CA GLN A 93 7.29 16.71 9.74
C GLN A 93 6.09 15.97 9.17
N LEU A 94 6.31 15.04 8.25
CA LEU A 94 5.29 14.13 7.75
C LEU A 94 5.71 12.72 8.10
N THR A 95 4.84 12.00 8.79
CA THR A 95 5.01 10.59 9.12
C THR A 95 3.88 9.81 8.46
N CYS A 96 4.22 8.76 7.73
CA CYS A 96 3.27 7.85 7.11
C CYS A 96 3.59 6.39 7.41
N GLU A 97 2.56 5.61 7.71
CA GLU A 97 2.58 4.16 7.89
C GLU A 97 1.64 3.53 6.87
N CYS A 98 2.08 2.47 6.19
CA CYS A 98 1.27 1.81 5.17
C CYS A 98 1.42 0.29 5.14
N LYS A 99 0.38 -0.35 4.59
CA LYS A 99 0.28 -1.79 4.37
C LYS A 99 0.51 -2.09 2.88
N GLY A 100 1.21 -3.18 2.57
CA GLY A 100 1.58 -3.56 1.21
C GLY A 100 3.08 -3.40 0.89
N SER A 101 3.60 -4.34 0.09
CA SER A 101 5.01 -4.37 -0.31
C SER A 101 5.42 -3.08 -1.02
N GLY A 102 6.43 -2.39 -0.51
CA GLY A 102 6.98 -1.15 -1.10
C GLY A 102 6.00 0.02 -1.12
N CYS A 103 4.94 0.02 -0.30
CA CYS A 103 3.94 1.09 -0.28
C CYS A 103 4.55 2.46 0.08
N ASN A 104 5.66 2.49 0.86
CA ASN A 104 6.40 3.70 1.21
C ASN A 104 7.28 4.26 0.07
N ARG A 105 6.89 4.04 -1.19
CA ARG A 105 7.58 4.56 -2.38
C ARG A 105 7.36 6.07 -2.59
N SER A 106 6.21 6.60 -2.21
CA SER A 106 5.81 7.99 -2.43
C SER A 106 5.08 8.55 -1.22
N ALA A 107 5.20 9.86 -0.96
CA ALA A 107 4.36 10.55 0.02
C ALA A 107 2.88 10.60 -0.39
N ASN A 108 2.59 10.50 -1.69
CA ASN A 108 1.23 10.47 -2.23
C ASN A 108 0.76 9.02 -2.34
N LEU A 109 0.53 8.37 -1.19
CA LEU A 109 -0.26 7.14 -1.18
C LEU A 109 -1.70 7.50 -1.56
N LYS A 110 -2.08 7.23 -2.81
CA LYS A 110 -3.50 7.11 -3.16
C LYS A 110 -3.80 5.64 -3.46
N PRO A 111 -4.73 5.00 -2.72
CA PRO A 111 -5.12 3.63 -3.01
C PRO A 111 -6.12 3.62 -4.19
N HIS A 112 -5.64 3.93 -5.40
CA HIS A 112 -6.48 3.82 -6.61
C HIS A 112 -6.73 2.35 -7.02
N LEU A 113 -5.96 1.41 -6.47
CA LEU A 113 -6.06 -0.02 -6.75
C LEU A 113 -7.33 -0.66 -6.18
N HIS A 114 -7.86 -0.17 -5.06
CA HIS A 114 -9.10 -0.71 -4.50
C HIS A 114 -10.31 -0.41 -5.38
N TYR A 115 -10.40 0.80 -5.93
CA TYR A 115 -11.49 1.18 -6.82
C TYR A 115 -11.47 0.40 -8.14
N LEU A 116 -10.28 0.16 -8.71
CA LEU A 116 -10.16 -0.67 -9.92
C LEU A 116 -10.53 -2.13 -9.65
N TYR A 117 -10.17 -2.65 -8.48
CA TYR A 117 -10.53 -4.01 -8.08
C TYR A 117 -12.04 -4.16 -7.87
N THR A 118 -12.70 -3.23 -7.15
CA THR A 118 -14.16 -3.27 -6.96
C THR A 118 -14.92 -3.08 -8.27
N LEU A 119 -14.44 -2.22 -9.17
CA LEU A 119 -15.01 -2.06 -10.52
C LEU A 119 -14.90 -3.36 -11.32
N SER A 120 -13.75 -4.03 -11.26
CA SER A 120 -13.55 -5.31 -11.96
C SER A 120 -14.47 -6.42 -11.43
N GLN A 121 -14.71 -6.45 -10.12
CA GLN A 121 -15.65 -7.39 -9.50
C GLN A 121 -17.10 -7.14 -9.94
N LEU A 122 -17.51 -5.87 -10.00
CA LEU A 122 -18.86 -5.49 -10.45
C LEU A 122 -19.10 -5.94 -11.91
N LEU A 123 -18.11 -5.75 -12.79
CA LEU A 123 -18.19 -6.14 -14.20
C LEU A 123 -18.33 -7.66 -14.38
N VAL A 124 -17.59 -8.45 -13.59
CA VAL A 124 -17.70 -9.92 -13.62
C VAL A 124 -19.08 -10.38 -13.15
N LEU A 125 -19.64 -9.76 -12.11
CA LEU A 125 -21.00 -10.06 -11.62
C LEU A 125 -22.08 -9.70 -12.66
N LEU A 126 -21.95 -8.54 -13.32
CA LEU A 126 -22.88 -8.12 -14.38
C LEU A 126 -22.83 -9.07 -15.58
N TYR A 127 -21.62 -9.44 -16.03
CA TYR A 127 -21.44 -10.37 -17.13
C TYR A 127 -21.98 -11.77 -16.83
N ALA A 128 -21.76 -12.26 -15.60
CA ALA A 128 -22.31 -13.54 -15.16
C ALA A 128 -23.85 -13.54 -15.15
N ASN A 129 -24.48 -12.47 -14.66
CA ASN A 129 -25.93 -12.34 -14.68
C ASN A 129 -26.51 -12.21 -16.09
N TYR A 130 -25.83 -11.45 -16.98
CA TYR A 130 -26.25 -11.32 -18.39
C TYR A 130 -26.29 -12.68 -19.10
N ILE A 131 -25.25 -13.49 -18.95
CA ILE A 131 -25.20 -14.85 -19.54
C ILE A 131 -26.27 -15.78 -18.96
N ILE A 132 -26.69 -15.59 -17.71
CA ILE A 132 -27.74 -16.39 -17.06
C ILE A 132 -29.15 -15.97 -17.52
N LEU A 133 -29.34 -14.70 -17.90
CA LEU A 133 -30.62 -14.17 -18.36
C LEU A 133 -30.88 -14.41 -19.86
N ASP A 134 -29.82 -14.56 -20.67
CA ASP A 134 -29.90 -14.88 -22.11
C ASP A 134 -29.85 -16.40 -22.42
N ALA A 135 -29.83 -17.27 -21.40
CA ALA A 135 -29.80 -18.74 -21.52
C ALA A 135 -31.06 -19.39 -20.95
#